data_AF-A0A6G2CCU5-F1
#
_entry.id   AF-A0A6G2CCU5-F1
#
_cell.length_a   1.000
_cell.length_b   1.000
_cell.length_c   1.000
_cell.angle_alpha   90.00
_cell.angle_beta   90.00
_cell.angle_gamma   90.00
#
_symmetry.space_group_name_H-M   'P 1'
#
loop_
_entity.id
_entity.type
_entity.pdbx_description
1 polymer ?
#
loop_
_entity_poly.entity_id
_entity_poly.type
_entity_poly.pdbx_seq_one_letter_code
_entity_poly.pdbx_strand_id
1 'polypeptide(L)'
;MKQSEPVFIRNTGSINVLDDLLKSLDRCSGFYFTVAFMTYGGIQLLLQKFKELEERGVEGKILTSTYQNFSEPKAIEKLQEFQNIEVRLFDKQLDGDCMRRGIYLFKERWLRFISDLQI
;
A
#
# COMPACT_ATOMS: atom_id res chain seq x y z
N MET A 1 -19.39 -17.44 5.61
CA MET A 1 -18.56 -16.36 5.02
C MET A 1 -18.51 -16.60 3.52
N LYS A 2 -19.00 -15.69 2.68
CA LYS A 2 -18.89 -15.83 1.22
C LYS A 2 -17.44 -15.54 0.82
N GLN A 3 -16.77 -16.52 0.24
CA GLN A 3 -15.49 -16.33 -0.41
C GLN A 3 -15.78 -15.63 -1.75
N SER A 4 -15.31 -14.40 -1.91
CA SER A 4 -15.44 -13.66 -3.17
C SER A 4 -14.58 -14.34 -4.24
N GLU A 5 -15.12 -14.52 -5.44
CA GLU A 5 -14.35 -15.09 -6.55
C GLU A 5 -13.14 -14.22 -6.91
N PRO A 6 -12.01 -14.82 -7.31
CA PRO A 6 -10.82 -14.08 -7.71
C PRO A 6 -11.11 -13.25 -8.96
N VAL A 7 -10.91 -11.94 -8.87
CA VAL A 7 -11.08 -11.01 -10.00
C VAL A 7 -9.70 -10.58 -10.48
N PHE A 8 -9.46 -10.71 -11.79
CA PHE A 8 -8.23 -10.24 -12.42
C PHE A 8 -8.40 -8.80 -12.93
N ILE A 9 -7.71 -7.86 -12.30
CA ILE A 9 -7.81 -6.42 -12.59
C ILE A 9 -6.64 -6.00 -13.49
N ARG A 10 -6.93 -5.21 -14.53
CA ARG A 10 -5.94 -4.67 -15.47
C ARG A 10 -6.26 -3.23 -15.81
N ASN A 11 -5.25 -2.43 -16.12
CA ASN A 11 -5.40 -1.02 -16.51
C ASN A 11 -5.88 -0.79 -17.95
N THR A 12 -6.60 -1.74 -18.54
CA THR A 12 -7.08 -1.67 -19.94
C THR A 12 -8.58 -1.94 -20.08
N GLY A 13 -9.30 -2.15 -18.97
CA GLY A 13 -10.74 -2.42 -18.95
C GLY A 13 -11.56 -1.27 -18.37
N SER A 14 -12.86 -1.53 -18.12
CA SER A 14 -13.78 -0.61 -17.44
C SER A 14 -13.50 -0.41 -15.95
N ILE A 15 -12.68 -1.28 -15.36
CA ILE A 15 -12.22 -1.20 -13.97
C ILE A 15 -10.70 -1.25 -14.02
N ASN A 16 -10.05 -0.19 -13.55
CA ASN A 16 -8.61 -0.15 -13.39
C ASN A 16 -8.22 -0.43 -11.92
N VAL A 17 -6.92 -0.62 -11.71
CA VAL A 17 -6.37 -0.94 -10.38
C VAL A 17 -6.66 0.15 -9.36
N LEU A 18 -6.57 1.42 -9.75
CA LEU A 18 -6.79 2.55 -8.85
C LEU A 18 -8.23 2.58 -8.35
N ASP A 19 -9.21 2.47 -9.25
CA ASP A 19 -10.63 2.54 -8.91
C ASP A 19 -11.02 1.43 -7.93
N ASP A 20 -10.50 0.22 -8.13
CA ASP A 20 -10.76 -0.89 -7.23
C ASP A 20 -10.09 -0.70 -5.86
N LEU A 21 -8.86 -0.21 -5.84
CA LEU A 21 -8.15 0.14 -4.61
C LEU A 21 -8.91 1.20 -3.80
N LEU A 22 -9.38 2.27 -4.46
CA LEU A 22 -10.13 3.34 -3.81
C LEU A 22 -11.45 2.83 -3.23
N LYS A 23 -12.22 2.06 -4.00
CA LYS A 23 -13.47 1.45 -3.53
C LYS A 23 -13.24 0.47 -2.38
N SER A 24 -12.09 -0.17 -2.35
CA SER A 24 -11.72 -1.08 -1.29
C SER A 24 -11.42 -0.27 -0.02
N LEU A 25 -10.58 0.76 -0.11
CA LEU A 25 -10.29 1.68 1.00
C LEU A 25 -11.55 2.31 1.61
N ASP A 26 -12.55 2.67 0.79
CA ASP A 26 -13.83 3.19 1.30
C ASP A 26 -14.51 2.22 2.28
N ARG A 27 -14.37 0.91 2.09
CA ARG A 27 -15.08 -0.13 2.83
C ARG A 27 -14.25 -0.79 3.94
N CYS A 28 -12.97 -0.45 4.09
CA CYS A 28 -12.14 -1.11 5.10
C CYS A 28 -12.25 -0.49 6.48
N SER A 29 -12.04 -1.34 7.50
CA SER A 29 -11.76 -0.93 8.87
C SER A 29 -10.26 -0.65 9.11
N GLY A 30 -9.43 -0.87 8.09
CA GLY A 30 -7.99 -0.72 8.14
C GLY A 30 -7.29 -1.30 6.90
N PHE A 31 -6.09 -0.79 6.57
CA PHE A 31 -5.27 -1.33 5.49
C PHE A 31 -3.81 -1.64 5.86
N TYR A 32 -3.25 -2.66 5.21
CA TYR A 32 -1.83 -2.97 5.23
C TYR A 32 -1.31 -3.05 3.79
N PHE A 33 -0.32 -2.24 3.46
CA PHE A 33 0.36 -2.29 2.18
C PHE A 33 1.77 -2.83 2.34
N THR A 34 2.16 -3.73 1.44
CA THR A 34 3.54 -4.14 1.25
C THR A 34 3.88 -3.87 -0.20
N VAL A 35 4.73 -2.89 -0.43
CA VAL A 35 5.05 -2.38 -1.76
C VAL A 35 6.56 -2.43 -1.98
N ALA A 36 6.97 -2.70 -3.22
CA ALA A 36 8.39 -2.75 -3.56
C ALA A 36 9.02 -1.35 -3.59
N PHE A 37 8.32 -0.38 -4.18
CA PHE A 37 8.70 1.03 -4.21
C PHE A 37 7.46 1.93 -4.29
N MET A 38 7.63 3.22 -4.02
CA MET A 38 6.58 4.23 -4.12
C MET A 38 7.09 5.48 -4.84
N THR A 39 6.30 5.99 -5.77
CA THR A 39 6.54 7.29 -6.42
C THR A 39 5.63 8.34 -5.79
N TYR A 40 6.07 9.60 -5.78
CA TYR A 40 5.25 10.70 -5.29
C TYR A 40 3.97 10.85 -6.12
N GLY A 41 4.08 10.74 -7.45
CA GLY A 41 2.93 10.78 -8.35
C GLY A 41 1.88 9.71 -8.05
N GLY A 42 2.31 8.48 -7.71
CA GLY A 42 1.39 7.42 -7.29
C GLY A 42 0.69 7.72 -5.96
N ILE A 43 1.44 8.21 -4.97
CA ILE A 43 0.88 8.60 -3.67
C ILE A 43 -0.08 9.79 -3.79
N GLN A 44 0.18 10.74 -4.68
CA GLN A 44 -0.70 11.89 -4.92
C GLN A 44 -2.14 11.49 -5.25
N LEU A 45 -2.33 10.39 -5.99
CA LEU A 45 -3.65 9.86 -6.35
C LEU A 45 -4.43 9.33 -5.13
N LEU A 46 -3.74 9.02 -4.03
CA LEU A 46 -4.31 8.44 -2.82
C LEU A 46 -4.47 9.44 -1.67
N LEU A 47 -3.91 10.65 -1.77
CA LEU A 47 -3.87 11.62 -0.66
C LEU A 47 -5.25 12.00 -0.13
N GLN A 48 -6.20 12.27 -1.03
CA GLN A 48 -7.56 12.60 -0.63
C GLN A 48 -8.18 11.43 0.17
N LYS A 49 -7.93 10.20 -0.27
CA LYS A 49 -8.49 9.01 0.34
C LYS A 49 -7.84 8.68 1.68
N PHE A 50 -6.54 8.90 1.83
CA PHE A 50 -5.86 8.78 3.12
C PHE A 50 -6.38 9.80 4.13
N LYS A 51 -6.67 11.04 3.70
CA LYS A 51 -7.29 12.05 4.56
C LYS A 51 -8.69 11.64 5.03
N GLU A 52 -9.53 11.15 4.12
CA GLU A 52 -10.86 10.64 4.48
C GLU A 52 -10.78 9.46 5.47
N LEU A 53 -9.77 8.59 5.34
CA LEU A 53 -9.53 7.48 6.27
C LEU A 53 -9.05 7.97 7.65
N GLU A 54 -8.20 9.00 7.67
CA GLU A 54 -7.75 9.65 8.91
C GLU A 54 -8.93 10.25 9.68
N GLU A 55 -9.80 11.00 8.99
CA GLU A 55 -11.02 11.57 9.57
C GLU A 55 -11.99 10.50 10.10
N ARG A 56 -11.99 9.31 9.47
CA ARG A 56 -12.76 8.14 9.91
C ARG A 56 -12.11 7.34 11.03
N GLY A 57 -10.88 7.67 11.43
CA GLY A 57 -10.11 6.92 12.42
C GLY A 57 -9.69 5.52 11.94
N VAL A 58 -9.55 5.33 10.63
CA VAL A 58 -9.10 4.06 10.03
C VAL A 58 -7.59 4.02 9.98
N GLU A 59 -6.97 3.12 10.73
CA GLU A 59 -5.51 2.97 10.74
C GLU A 59 -4.99 2.30 9.47
N GLY A 60 -3.78 2.69 9.08
CA GLY A 60 -3.07 2.18 7.91
C GLY A 60 -1.61 1.88 8.23
N LYS A 61 -1.07 0.80 7.67
CA LYS A 61 0.36 0.50 7.78
C LYS A 61 0.96 0.19 6.42
N ILE A 62 2.11 0.78 6.13
CA ILE A 62 2.80 0.63 4.86
C ILE A 62 4.21 0.13 5.14
N LEU A 63 4.52 -1.06 4.63
CA LEU A 63 5.85 -1.63 4.64
C LEU A 63 6.45 -1.51 3.24
N THR A 64 7.60 -0.86 3.15
CA THR A 64 8.39 -0.79 1.91
C THR A 64 9.83 -1.15 2.19
N SER A 65 10.63 -1.37 1.14
CA SER A 65 12.06 -1.64 1.27
C SER A 65 12.90 -0.59 0.56
N THR A 66 14.14 -0.40 0.99
CA THR A 66 15.15 0.39 0.24
C THR A 66 15.67 -0.34 -0.99
N TYR A 67 15.08 -1.48 -1.37
CA TYR A 67 15.56 -2.29 -2.46
C TYR A 67 15.63 -1.45 -3.75
N GLN A 68 16.86 -1.25 -4.23
CA GLN A 68 17.21 -0.46 -5.43
C GLN A 68 16.95 1.05 -5.35
N ASN A 69 16.66 1.62 -4.16
CA ASN A 69 16.49 3.08 -3.96
C ASN A 69 15.48 3.78 -4.90
N PHE A 70 14.46 3.05 -5.40
CA PHE A 70 13.44 3.62 -6.29
C PHE A 70 12.31 4.35 -5.57
N SER A 71 12.18 4.17 -4.25
CA SER A 71 11.19 4.90 -3.47
C SER A 71 11.62 6.37 -3.35
N GLU A 72 10.78 7.28 -3.83
CA GLU A 72 11.05 8.71 -3.70
C GLU A 72 10.88 9.15 -2.24
N PRO A 73 11.88 9.80 -1.61
CA PRO A 73 11.79 10.24 -0.21
C PRO A 73 10.55 11.11 0.05
N LYS A 74 10.20 11.96 -0.92
CA LYS A 74 9.00 12.82 -0.88
C LYS A 74 7.70 12.03 -0.72
N ALA A 75 7.62 10.83 -1.28
CA ALA A 75 6.45 9.97 -1.12
C ALA A 75 6.29 9.50 0.34
N ILE A 76 7.41 9.14 0.97
CA ILE A 76 7.45 8.70 2.37
C ILE A 76 7.15 9.87 3.31
N GLU A 77 7.82 11.01 3.12
CA GLU A 77 7.58 12.25 3.88
C GLU A 77 6.10 12.64 3.82
N LYS A 78 5.49 12.55 2.64
CA LYS A 78 4.08 12.88 2.48
C LYS A 78 3.15 11.93 3.23
N LEU A 79 3.46 10.64 3.27
CA LEU A 79 2.68 9.65 4.01
C LEU A 79 2.82 9.83 5.54
N GLN A 80 3.97 10.33 6.00
CA GLN A 80 4.23 10.62 7.42
C GLN A 80 3.47 11.84 7.95
N GLU A 81 2.87 12.65 7.08
CA GLU A 81 1.99 13.76 7.50
C GLU A 81 0.69 13.24 8.13
N PHE A 82 0.24 12.03 7.77
CA PHE A 82 -0.98 11.41 8.27
C PHE A 82 -0.73 10.71 9.62
N GLN A 83 -1.53 11.04 10.63
CA GLN A 83 -1.40 10.51 11.99
C GLN A 83 -1.85 9.05 12.11
N ASN A 84 -2.73 8.60 11.20
CA ASN A 84 -3.26 7.24 11.16
C ASN A 84 -2.44 6.28 10.28
N ILE A 85 -1.34 6.75 9.64
CA ILE A 85 -0.52 5.93 8.74
C ILE A 85 0.87 5.71 9.33
N GLU A 86 1.20 4.45 9.59
CA GLU A 86 2.54 4.04 9.99
C GLU A 86 3.34 3.53 8.78
N VAL A 87 4.42 4.22 8.42
CA VAL A 87 5.33 3.80 7.35
C VAL A 87 6.59 3.17 7.96
N ARG A 88 6.87 1.92 7.59
CA ARG A 88 8.11 1.21 7.96
C ARG A 88 8.96 0.92 6.74
N LEU A 89 10.24 1.20 6.86
CA LEU A 89 11.25 0.93 5.85
C LEU A 89 12.07 -0.30 6.28
N PHE A 90 12.17 -1.30 5.41
CA PHE A 90 13.08 -2.42 5.59
C PHE A 90 14.36 -2.19 4.77
N ASP A 91 15.49 -2.02 5.45
CA ASP A 91 16.79 -1.85 4.80
C ASP A 91 17.54 -3.18 4.68
N LYS A 92 17.81 -3.61 3.45
CA LYS A 92 18.52 -4.87 3.15
C LYS A 92 20.04 -4.74 3.30
N GLN A 93 20.61 -3.55 3.46
CA GLN A 93 22.08 -3.40 3.59
C GLN A 93 22.67 -4.06 4.85
N LEU A 94 21.85 -4.42 5.84
CA LEU A 94 22.33 -5.03 7.08
C LEU A 94 22.42 -6.55 7.08
N ASP A 95 21.85 -7.27 6.11
CA ASP A 95 22.02 -8.72 6.01
C ASP A 95 21.96 -9.22 4.57
N GLY A 96 23.04 -9.87 4.16
CA GLY A 96 23.23 -10.47 2.85
C GLY A 96 22.03 -11.32 2.43
N ASP A 97 21.46 -10.95 1.29
CA ASP A 97 20.68 -11.83 0.41
C ASP A 97 19.32 -12.39 0.87
N CYS A 98 18.51 -11.62 1.60
CA CYS A 98 17.07 -11.91 1.73
C CYS A 98 16.22 -10.63 1.60
N MET A 99 15.87 -10.18 0.40
CA MET A 99 14.53 -10.41 -0.12
C MET A 99 14.58 -10.78 -1.61
N ARG A 100 14.43 -12.07 -1.90
CA ARG A 100 13.72 -12.54 -3.08
C ARG A 100 12.47 -13.23 -2.54
N ARG A 101 11.37 -12.49 -2.45
CA ARG A 101 10.06 -12.93 -1.91
C ARG A 101 10.07 -13.27 -0.41
N GLY A 102 9.29 -12.56 0.40
CA GLY A 102 9.15 -12.88 1.83
C GLY A 102 8.13 -11.97 2.50
N ILE A 103 6.97 -12.55 2.80
CA ILE A 103 5.75 -11.92 3.31
C ILE A 103 5.72 -12.09 4.83
N TYR A 104 5.36 -11.05 5.59
CA TYR A 104 5.01 -11.17 7.02
C TYR A 104 3.50 -10.98 7.21
N LEU A 105 2.89 -11.90 7.95
CA LEU A 105 1.43 -12.02 8.14
C LEU A 105 1.04 -11.72 9.58
N PHE A 106 0.16 -10.73 9.77
CA PHE A 106 -0.74 -10.66 10.92
C PHE A 106 -2.21 -10.52 10.43
N LYS A 107 -3.14 -11.05 11.24
CA LYS A 107 -4.53 -11.39 10.91
C LYS A 107 -5.53 -10.36 11.49
N GLU A 108 -6.76 -10.43 10.95
CA GLU A 108 -8.08 -9.92 11.41
C GLU A 108 -8.55 -8.61 10.73
N ARG A 109 -9.28 -8.75 9.59
CA ARG A 109 -10.01 -7.70 8.83
C ARG A 109 -9.19 -6.51 8.29
N TRP A 110 -8.31 -6.79 7.34
CA TRP A 110 -7.56 -5.76 6.59
C TRP A 110 -7.58 -6.06 5.10
N LEU A 111 -7.71 -5.02 4.27
CA LEU A 111 -7.47 -5.15 2.83
C LEU A 111 -6.01 -5.41 2.57
N ARG A 112 -5.74 -6.35 1.67
CA ARG A 112 -4.39 -6.70 1.22
C ARG A 112 -4.31 -6.45 -0.28
N PHE A 113 -3.49 -5.48 -0.65
CA PHE A 113 -3.15 -5.19 -2.02
C PHE A 113 -1.67 -5.55 -2.21
N ILE A 114 -1.39 -6.55 -3.06
CA ILE A 114 -0.04 -6.92 -3.47
C ILE A 114 0.07 -6.52 -4.94
N SER A 115 0.77 -5.42 -5.21
CA SER A 115 1.07 -5.00 -6.56
C SER A 115 2.55 -4.69 -6.69
N ASP A 116 3.19 -5.31 -7.67
CA ASP A 116 4.37 -4.76 -8.32
C ASP A 116 3.89 -3.54 -9.12
N LEU A 117 3.75 -2.40 -8.44
CA LEU A 117 3.21 -1.18 -9.02
C LEU A 117 4.32 -0.39 -9.71
N GLN A 118 4.68 -0.79 -10.93
CA GLN A 118 5.28 0.15 -11.89
C GLN A 118 4.14 0.97 -12.50
N ILE A 119 3.92 2.18 -11.99
CA ILE A 119 3.21 3.24 -12.71
C ILE A 119 4.21 3.91 -13.64
#